data_AF-A0A7L7LA94-F1
#
_entry.id   AF-A0A7L7LA94-F1
#
_cell.length_a   1.000
_cell.length_b   1.000
_cell.length_c   1.000
_cell.angle_alpha   90.00
_cell.angle_beta   90.00
_cell.angle_gamma   90.00
#
_symmetry.space_group_name_H-M   'P 1'
#
loop_
_entity.id
_entity.type
_entity.pdbx_description
1 polymer ?
#
loop_
_entity_poly.entity_id
_entity_poly.type
_entity_poly.pdbx_seq_one_letter_code
_entity_poly.pdbx_strand_id
1 'polypeptide(L)'
;MKIKLLLSISLLSLFTVACETEEIVELEAAVKSEVELTSSSNVTSVDSYRNNLMVEQRFETTYISPFNKQVYTSHGFALSGSAARTGSKSARIELRKADNKVRSEILLPAETSSNRWYGLSMYLPSSYWQTSTEVDTWDIIAQWHAMEDDGEAARFPPIALVVSKGRLNVVMYWATRSNNTNSTISGKKVFDLGPVIKDKWVDFVFHINFSHESDGIFDVWLNGTKTLDYSGPNSYNDNEYPYFKTGIYKRKWGSITKRALFIDDIRTAGGGATYADVAPSGSGSNNPPVEDPDTTPDTDPETDPGSSTDQKVESFTLINADTDREIKTIANGETLDLANLPTKNINIRANTSFPVGSVYFNLSGAKTYTKTEGGAPYSLFGDTNSDYAAWQPATGQYTLKATPYTEAGGKGEAGTALTVNFTVVSGSGSSNPPVEDGGSTPAIDPVTDPVSSSGQKVISFTLINGDTDREIKTIANGETLNLANLPTKNINIRANTNTTVGSVKLNLSGKWTMSKTESAPYTLFGDEKKSDGSINYGGIVLPSGDYTLKATPYTESSGQGTAGTPLTINFTITQ
;
A
#
# COMPACT_ATOMS: atom_id res chain seq x y z
N MET A 1 63.46 -16.50 -10.95
CA MET A 1 62.54 -15.62 -11.68
C MET A 1 61.13 -16.14 -11.43
N LYS A 2 60.35 -15.45 -10.59
CA LYS A 2 59.07 -15.93 -10.03
C LYS A 2 57.92 -15.46 -10.91
N ILE A 3 57.10 -16.39 -11.39
CA ILE A 3 55.81 -16.11 -12.02
C ILE A 3 54.76 -16.00 -10.90
N LYS A 4 54.18 -14.82 -10.71
CA LYS A 4 52.99 -14.62 -9.87
C LYS A 4 51.77 -14.58 -10.79
N LEU A 5 50.96 -15.63 -10.74
CA LEU A 5 49.61 -15.66 -11.27
C LEU A 5 48.70 -14.96 -10.24
N LEU A 6 48.13 -13.81 -10.60
CA LEU A 6 47.08 -13.16 -9.83
C LEU A 6 45.73 -13.60 -10.39
N LEU A 7 45.01 -14.39 -9.60
CA LEU A 7 43.63 -14.78 -9.83
C LEU A 7 42.74 -13.60 -9.41
N SER A 8 42.22 -12.84 -10.36
CA SER A 8 41.14 -11.87 -10.10
C SER A 8 39.81 -12.60 -10.18
N ILE A 9 39.24 -12.90 -9.01
CA ILE A 9 37.85 -13.36 -8.85
C ILE A 9 36.95 -12.16 -9.12
N SER A 10 36.54 -11.97 -10.39
CA SER A 10 35.34 -11.20 -10.69
C SER A 10 34.16 -12.11 -10.39
N LEU A 11 33.56 -11.92 -9.21
CA LEU A 11 32.26 -12.49 -8.88
C LEU A 11 31.22 -11.75 -9.72
N LEU A 12 31.08 -12.17 -10.97
CA LEU A 12 29.95 -11.85 -11.82
C LEU A 12 28.75 -12.56 -11.17
N SER A 13 28.02 -11.87 -10.30
CA SER A 13 26.71 -12.33 -9.86
C SER A 13 25.83 -12.35 -11.11
N LEU A 14 25.79 -13.50 -11.77
CA LEU A 14 24.72 -13.85 -12.69
C LEU A 14 23.43 -13.59 -11.91
N PHE A 15 22.74 -12.51 -12.27
CA PHE A 15 21.29 -12.49 -12.11
C PHE A 15 20.81 -13.66 -12.96
N THR A 16 20.62 -14.80 -12.31
CA THR A 16 19.66 -15.77 -12.78
C THR A 16 18.37 -14.98 -12.89
N VAL A 17 18.00 -14.67 -14.12
CA VAL A 17 16.62 -14.48 -14.49
C VAL A 17 15.95 -15.74 -13.96
N ALA A 18 15.38 -15.65 -12.77
CA ALA A 18 14.30 -16.52 -12.40
C ALA A 18 13.22 -16.13 -13.41
N CYS A 19 13.25 -16.85 -14.53
CA CYS A 19 12.03 -17.29 -15.16
C CYS A 19 11.26 -17.93 -14.00
N GLU A 20 10.49 -17.13 -13.27
CA GLU A 20 9.37 -17.68 -12.52
C GLU A 20 8.54 -18.30 -13.63
N THR A 21 8.70 -19.60 -13.79
CA THR A 21 7.70 -20.42 -14.44
C THR A 21 6.42 -20.06 -13.72
N GLU A 22 5.66 -19.13 -14.29
CA GLU A 22 4.25 -19.01 -13.99
C GLU A 22 3.76 -20.42 -14.20
N GLU A 23 3.43 -21.08 -13.09
CA GLU A 23 2.77 -22.36 -13.16
C GLU A 23 1.45 -22.02 -13.86
N ILE A 24 1.49 -22.19 -15.17
CA ILE A 24 0.40 -22.67 -16.00
C ILE A 24 -0.02 -23.96 -15.30
N VAL A 25 -0.70 -23.82 -14.17
CA VAL A 25 -1.85 -24.66 -13.91
C VAL A 25 -2.77 -24.22 -15.03
N GLU A 26 -2.57 -24.87 -16.19
CA GLU A 26 -3.65 -25.13 -17.11
C GLU A 26 -4.83 -25.40 -16.20
N LEU A 27 -5.84 -24.52 -16.24
CA LEU A 27 -7.09 -24.81 -15.57
C LEU A 27 -7.45 -26.21 -16.10
N GLU A 28 -7.14 -27.27 -15.35
CA GLU A 28 -7.86 -28.53 -15.45
C GLU A 28 -9.27 -28.05 -15.27
N ALA A 29 -9.97 -27.96 -16.41
CA ALA A 29 -11.09 -27.08 -16.61
C ALA A 29 -11.86 -27.02 -15.30
N ALA A 30 -11.68 -25.93 -14.54
CA ALA A 30 -12.63 -25.62 -13.51
C ALA A 30 -13.88 -25.51 -14.35
N VAL A 31 -14.70 -26.56 -14.31
CA VAL A 31 -15.89 -26.70 -15.11
C VAL A 31 -16.46 -25.30 -15.08
N LYS A 32 -16.51 -24.66 -16.26
CA LYS A 32 -17.29 -23.44 -16.47
C LYS A 32 -18.70 -23.89 -16.10
N SER A 33 -18.96 -23.96 -14.81
CA SER A 33 -20.23 -24.35 -14.27
C SER A 33 -20.95 -23.06 -14.43
N GLU A 34 -21.60 -22.96 -15.59
CA GLU A 34 -22.60 -21.99 -15.97
C GLU A 34 -23.73 -22.06 -14.94
N VAL A 35 -23.43 -21.66 -13.72
CA VAL A 35 -24.44 -21.08 -12.85
C VAL A 35 -24.32 -19.61 -13.15
N GLU A 36 -24.92 -19.20 -14.27
CA GLU A 36 -25.35 -17.81 -14.41
C GLU A 36 -26.09 -17.47 -13.11
N LEU A 37 -25.59 -16.49 -12.37
CA LEU A 37 -26.46 -15.70 -11.52
C LEU A 37 -27.39 -14.96 -12.48
N THR A 38 -28.44 -15.66 -12.93
CA THR A 38 -29.50 -15.05 -13.72
C THR A 38 -29.99 -13.85 -12.94
N SER A 39 -30.10 -12.72 -13.62
CA SER A 39 -30.35 -11.40 -13.07
C SER A 39 -31.75 -11.24 -12.42
N SER A 40 -32.34 -12.28 -11.81
CA SER A 40 -33.77 -12.29 -11.52
C SER A 40 -34.29 -13.18 -10.40
N SER A 41 -33.56 -13.40 -9.30
CA SER A 41 -34.24 -13.69 -8.03
C SER A 41 -33.40 -13.27 -6.83
N ASN A 42 -33.84 -12.22 -6.13
CA ASN A 42 -33.34 -11.91 -4.81
C ASN A 42 -33.56 -13.14 -3.90
N VAL A 43 -32.55 -13.51 -3.12
CA VAL A 43 -32.74 -14.53 -2.10
C VAL A 43 -33.60 -13.96 -0.97
N THR A 44 -34.51 -14.77 -0.45
CA THR A 44 -35.26 -14.39 0.75
C THR A 44 -34.32 -14.48 1.95
N SER A 45 -33.91 -13.32 2.46
CA SER A 45 -33.11 -13.20 3.68
C SER A 45 -33.87 -13.76 4.89
N VAL A 46 -33.14 -14.39 5.82
CA VAL A 46 -33.73 -14.76 7.13
C VAL A 46 -34.05 -13.52 7.97
N ASP A 47 -33.37 -12.41 7.69
CA ASP A 47 -33.64 -11.09 8.27
C ASP A 47 -34.55 -10.29 7.33
N SER A 48 -35.82 -10.14 7.70
CA SER A 48 -36.90 -9.62 6.82
C SER A 48 -36.76 -8.16 6.38
N TYR A 49 -35.86 -7.40 6.98
CA TYR A 49 -35.58 -6.01 6.57
C TYR A 49 -34.66 -5.93 5.34
N ARG A 50 -34.00 -7.03 4.94
CA ARG A 50 -33.14 -7.08 3.76
C ARG A 50 -33.92 -7.58 2.56
N ASN A 51 -33.98 -6.77 1.51
CA ASN A 51 -34.86 -7.04 0.36
C ASN A 51 -34.11 -7.18 -0.97
N ASN A 52 -32.81 -6.83 -1.01
CA ASN A 52 -32.04 -6.71 -2.24
C ASN A 52 -30.91 -7.75 -2.36
N LEU A 53 -30.90 -8.79 -1.51
CA LEU A 53 -29.82 -9.77 -1.50
C LEU A 53 -29.86 -10.68 -2.72
N MET A 54 -28.69 -10.93 -3.30
CA MET A 54 -28.45 -11.97 -4.30
C MET A 54 -27.85 -13.22 -3.66
N VAL A 55 -27.07 -13.05 -2.60
CA VAL A 55 -26.48 -14.13 -1.80
C VAL A 55 -26.65 -13.81 -0.32
N GLU A 56 -27.01 -14.83 0.47
CA GLU A 56 -26.85 -14.83 1.93
C GLU A 56 -26.27 -16.18 2.34
N GLN A 57 -25.11 -16.15 3.01
CA GLN A 57 -24.44 -17.34 3.51
C GLN A 57 -23.99 -17.14 4.97
N ARG A 58 -24.54 -17.95 5.87
CA ARG A 58 -24.27 -17.98 7.32
C ARG A 58 -23.66 -19.29 7.80
N PHE A 59 -23.38 -20.23 6.90
CA PHE A 59 -22.66 -21.48 7.18
C PHE A 59 -23.26 -22.43 8.22
N GLU A 60 -24.54 -22.24 8.59
CA GLU A 60 -25.26 -23.12 9.52
C GLU A 60 -25.51 -24.53 8.95
N THR A 61 -25.46 -24.67 7.63
CA THR A 61 -25.66 -25.95 6.92
C THR A 61 -24.49 -26.27 6.00
N THR A 62 -24.35 -27.54 5.62
CA THR A 62 -23.34 -28.01 4.65
C THR A 62 -23.58 -27.49 3.23
N TYR A 63 -24.74 -26.91 2.95
CA TYR A 63 -25.07 -26.33 1.67
C TYR A 63 -24.47 -24.93 1.53
N ILE A 64 -23.49 -24.80 0.63
CA ILE A 64 -22.77 -23.54 0.43
C ILE A 64 -23.03 -22.85 -0.91
N SER A 65 -23.99 -23.32 -1.70
CA SER A 65 -24.39 -22.65 -2.94
C SER A 65 -24.76 -21.18 -2.65
N PRO A 66 -24.45 -20.23 -3.55
CA PRO A 66 -23.87 -20.41 -4.89
C PRO A 66 -22.32 -20.44 -4.93
N PHE A 67 -21.64 -20.63 -3.80
CA PHE A 67 -20.18 -20.65 -3.80
C PHE A 67 -19.62 -21.93 -4.43
N ASN A 68 -18.71 -21.75 -5.38
CA ASN A 68 -17.77 -22.78 -5.81
C ASN A 68 -16.54 -22.79 -4.89
N LYS A 69 -15.84 -23.93 -4.84
CA LYS A 69 -14.60 -24.10 -4.06
C LYS A 69 -13.40 -24.17 -5.00
N GLN A 70 -12.40 -23.33 -4.73
CA GLN A 70 -11.04 -23.51 -5.24
C GLN A 70 -10.15 -23.99 -4.09
N VAL A 71 -10.37 -25.25 -3.71
CA VAL A 71 -9.79 -25.91 -2.54
C VAL A 71 -9.22 -27.26 -2.96
N TYR A 72 -7.95 -27.51 -2.66
CA TYR A 72 -7.21 -28.67 -3.16
C TYR A 72 -6.81 -29.69 -2.07
N THR A 73 -7.21 -29.43 -0.83
CA THR A 73 -6.91 -30.27 0.34
C THR A 73 -8.17 -30.50 1.17
N SER A 74 -8.21 -31.60 1.92
CA SER A 74 -9.35 -31.93 2.78
C SER A 74 -9.55 -30.95 3.94
N HIS A 75 -8.45 -30.37 4.45
CA HIS A 75 -8.48 -29.34 5.50
C HIS A 75 -8.67 -27.91 4.97
N GLY A 76 -8.61 -27.70 3.65
CA GLY A 76 -8.62 -26.36 3.09
C GLY A 76 -9.93 -25.60 3.30
N PHE A 77 -11.05 -26.32 3.44
CA PHE A 77 -12.35 -25.78 3.80
C PHE A 77 -13.08 -26.73 4.75
N ALA A 78 -13.57 -26.22 5.87
CA ALA A 78 -14.48 -26.93 6.76
C ALA A 78 -15.53 -25.97 7.33
N LEU A 79 -16.71 -26.50 7.69
CA LEU A 79 -17.60 -25.79 8.59
C LEU A 79 -17.12 -26.03 10.02
N SER A 80 -16.93 -24.96 10.79
CA SER A 80 -16.43 -25.03 12.16
C SER A 80 -17.41 -24.41 13.14
N GLY A 81 -17.60 -25.08 14.28
CA GLY A 81 -18.28 -24.51 15.45
C GLY A 81 -17.34 -23.85 16.45
N SER A 82 -16.03 -23.81 16.18
CA SER A 82 -15.03 -23.22 17.10
C SER A 82 -15.13 -21.69 17.19
N ALA A 83 -15.60 -21.06 16.11
CA ALA A 83 -15.86 -19.63 16.02
C ALA A 83 -17.04 -19.42 15.07
N ALA A 84 -17.95 -18.53 15.42
CA ALA A 84 -19.05 -18.08 14.55
C ALA A 84 -19.30 -16.59 14.80
N ARG A 85 -19.66 -15.85 13.76
CA ARG A 85 -20.03 -14.44 13.88
C ARG A 85 -21.50 -14.33 14.28
N THR A 86 -22.34 -15.09 13.59
CA THR A 86 -23.75 -15.31 13.92
C THR A 86 -24.03 -16.81 13.92
N GLY A 87 -25.10 -17.22 14.59
CA GLY A 87 -25.45 -18.64 14.67
C GLY A 87 -24.41 -19.48 15.42
N SER A 88 -24.11 -20.65 14.89
CA SER A 88 -23.31 -21.69 15.55
C SER A 88 -22.09 -22.14 14.75
N LYS A 89 -21.98 -21.74 13.48
CA LYS A 89 -20.89 -22.18 12.60
C LYS A 89 -20.37 -21.06 11.72
N SER A 90 -19.13 -21.19 11.27
CA SER A 90 -18.54 -20.40 10.20
C SER A 90 -17.71 -21.27 9.25
N ALA A 91 -17.31 -20.73 8.11
CA ALA A 91 -16.35 -21.39 7.24
C ALA A 91 -14.93 -21.20 7.77
N ARG A 92 -14.25 -22.28 8.11
CA ARG A 92 -12.81 -22.31 8.41
C ARG A 92 -12.04 -22.60 7.13
N ILE A 93 -11.18 -21.67 6.75
CA ILE A 93 -10.30 -21.78 5.58
C ILE A 93 -8.88 -21.98 6.08
N GLU A 94 -8.17 -22.98 5.56
CA GLU A 94 -6.79 -23.28 5.97
C GLU A 94 -5.88 -23.52 4.77
N LEU A 95 -4.63 -23.10 4.90
CA LEU A 95 -3.56 -23.38 3.95
C LEU A 95 -2.27 -23.71 4.71
N ARG A 96 -1.53 -24.72 4.28
CA ARG A 96 -0.24 -25.11 4.87
C ARG A 96 0.86 -25.07 3.81
N LYS A 97 2.06 -24.64 4.22
CA LYS A 97 3.26 -24.63 3.37
C LYS A 97 3.59 -26.01 2.82
N ALA A 98 3.39 -27.05 3.62
CA ALA A 98 3.70 -28.43 3.27
C ALA A 98 2.83 -29.01 2.14
N ASP A 99 1.64 -28.45 1.89
CA ASP A 99 0.72 -28.96 0.88
C ASP A 99 1.15 -28.60 -0.55
N ASN A 100 2.13 -27.69 -0.69
CA ASN A 100 2.54 -27.09 -1.96
C ASN A 100 1.35 -26.57 -2.79
N LYS A 101 0.37 -25.97 -2.10
CA LYS A 101 -0.76 -25.26 -2.69
C LYS A 101 -0.68 -23.80 -2.30
N VAL A 102 -1.03 -22.94 -3.25
CA VAL A 102 -0.97 -21.49 -3.04
C VAL A 102 -2.29 -20.91 -2.58
N ARG A 103 -3.40 -21.67 -2.62
CA ARG A 103 -4.72 -21.13 -2.29
C ARG A 103 -5.68 -22.14 -1.68
N SER A 104 -6.60 -21.61 -0.90
CA SER A 104 -7.84 -22.23 -0.49
C SER A 104 -8.91 -21.14 -0.42
N GLU A 105 -9.84 -21.11 -1.37
CA GLU A 105 -10.81 -20.02 -1.52
C GLU A 105 -12.19 -20.56 -1.90
N ILE A 106 -13.23 -19.79 -1.55
CA ILE A 106 -14.56 -19.92 -2.14
C ILE A 106 -14.80 -18.74 -3.08
N LEU A 107 -15.59 -18.95 -4.14
CA LEU A 107 -15.84 -17.95 -5.17
C LEU A 107 -17.28 -17.95 -5.66
N LEU A 108 -17.74 -16.77 -6.07
CA LEU A 108 -18.99 -16.58 -6.78
C LEU A 108 -18.74 -16.49 -8.30
N PRO A 109 -19.79 -16.66 -9.13
CA PRO A 109 -19.73 -16.32 -10.54
C PRO A 109 -19.37 -14.85 -10.80
N ALA A 110 -19.07 -14.53 -12.07
CA ALA A 110 -18.87 -13.16 -12.53
C ALA A 110 -20.10 -12.28 -12.29
N GLU A 111 -19.83 -11.00 -12.05
CA GLU A 111 -20.89 -10.04 -11.82
C GLU A 111 -21.60 -9.69 -13.12
N THR A 112 -22.90 -9.49 -13.03
CA THR A 112 -23.74 -9.10 -14.17
C THR A 112 -23.99 -7.58 -14.26
N SER A 113 -23.37 -6.80 -13.37
CA SER A 113 -23.48 -5.34 -13.34
C SER A 113 -22.28 -4.75 -12.62
N SER A 114 -21.92 -3.52 -13.01
CA SER A 114 -20.86 -2.76 -12.36
C SER A 114 -21.16 -2.45 -10.89
N ASN A 115 -22.42 -2.17 -10.54
CA ASN A 115 -22.80 -1.71 -9.21
C ASN A 115 -23.19 -2.86 -8.28
N ARG A 116 -22.37 -3.08 -7.25
CA ARG A 116 -22.49 -4.21 -6.34
C ARG A 116 -22.11 -3.86 -4.91
N TRP A 117 -22.84 -4.49 -3.99
CA TRP A 117 -22.57 -4.46 -2.56
C TRP A 117 -22.12 -5.85 -2.09
N TYR A 118 -21.11 -5.88 -1.24
CA TYR A 118 -20.60 -7.08 -0.59
C TYR A 118 -20.51 -6.84 0.91
N GLY A 119 -20.90 -7.82 1.70
CA GLY A 119 -20.71 -7.83 3.15
C GLY A 119 -20.21 -9.19 3.59
N LEU A 120 -19.30 -9.24 4.55
CA LEU A 120 -18.82 -10.48 5.15
C LEU A 120 -18.10 -10.20 6.46
N SER A 121 -17.98 -11.22 7.29
CA SER A 121 -17.22 -11.15 8.53
C SER A 121 -16.02 -12.07 8.46
N MET A 122 -14.86 -11.61 8.92
CA MET A 122 -13.66 -12.44 9.01
C MET A 122 -13.07 -12.44 10.41
N TYR A 123 -12.57 -13.60 10.85
CA TYR A 123 -11.80 -13.74 12.07
C TYR A 123 -10.42 -14.32 11.74
N LEU A 124 -9.37 -13.60 12.09
CA LEU A 124 -7.97 -13.98 11.85
C LEU A 124 -7.31 -14.30 13.19
N PRO A 125 -7.13 -15.59 13.57
CA PRO A 125 -6.47 -15.95 14.81
C PRO A 125 -4.98 -15.56 14.78
N SER A 126 -4.48 -14.87 15.79
CA SER A 126 -3.08 -14.42 15.81
C SER A 126 -2.06 -15.57 15.73
N SER A 127 -2.41 -16.74 16.26
CA SER A 127 -1.64 -17.99 16.17
C SER A 127 -1.40 -18.48 14.73
N TYR A 128 -2.20 -18.02 13.76
CA TYR A 128 -2.03 -18.35 12.34
C TYR A 128 -1.68 -17.14 11.47
N TRP A 129 -1.75 -15.92 12.03
CA TRP A 129 -1.52 -14.67 11.32
C TRP A 129 -0.29 -13.94 11.83
N GLN A 130 0.83 -14.66 11.99
CA GLN A 130 2.12 -14.05 12.30
C GLN A 130 2.50 -13.04 11.21
N THR A 131 3.12 -11.94 11.65
CA THR A 131 3.64 -10.91 10.75
C THR A 131 4.96 -11.38 10.17
N SER A 132 5.05 -11.47 8.85
CA SER A 132 6.33 -11.56 8.15
C SER A 132 6.74 -10.19 7.63
N THR A 133 8.01 -9.85 7.81
CA THR A 133 8.65 -8.66 7.24
C THR A 133 9.49 -8.97 6.00
N GLU A 134 9.59 -10.26 5.63
CA GLU A 134 10.29 -10.70 4.42
C GLU A 134 9.62 -10.12 3.16
N VAL A 135 10.40 -9.98 2.09
CA VAL A 135 9.90 -9.50 0.81
C VAL A 135 8.87 -10.48 0.24
N ASP A 136 7.82 -9.94 -0.38
CA ASP A 136 6.78 -10.70 -1.09
C ASP A 136 5.98 -11.74 -0.28
N THR A 137 6.02 -11.71 1.06
CA THR A 137 5.22 -12.63 1.90
C THR A 137 3.80 -12.13 2.18
N TRP A 138 3.14 -11.55 1.18
CA TRP A 138 1.76 -11.09 1.30
C TRP A 138 0.76 -12.25 1.22
N ASP A 139 -0.44 -12.00 1.74
CA ASP A 139 -1.59 -12.90 1.72
C ASP A 139 -2.80 -12.13 1.15
N ILE A 140 -3.48 -12.65 0.13
CA ILE A 140 -4.79 -12.14 -0.30
C ILE A 140 -5.87 -12.89 0.49
N ILE A 141 -6.78 -12.13 1.12
CA ILE A 141 -7.88 -12.69 1.92
C ILE A 141 -9.27 -12.47 1.31
N ALA A 142 -9.39 -11.52 0.39
CA ALA A 142 -10.53 -11.39 -0.53
C ALA A 142 -10.05 -10.75 -1.84
N GLN A 143 -10.69 -11.07 -2.95
CA GLN A 143 -10.35 -10.50 -4.25
C GLN A 143 -11.55 -10.48 -5.19
N TRP A 144 -11.57 -9.50 -6.08
CA TRP A 144 -12.40 -9.48 -7.27
C TRP A 144 -11.47 -9.72 -8.44
N HIS A 145 -11.58 -10.90 -9.05
CA HIS A 145 -10.69 -11.33 -10.10
C HIS A 145 -11.28 -10.98 -11.47
N ALA A 146 -10.43 -10.58 -12.40
CA ALA A 146 -10.84 -10.25 -13.76
C ALA A 146 -11.45 -11.46 -14.47
N MET A 147 -12.29 -11.17 -15.46
CA MET A 147 -12.75 -12.11 -16.46
C MET A 147 -12.10 -11.70 -17.77
N GLU A 148 -10.96 -12.32 -18.07
CA GLU A 148 -10.16 -11.96 -19.24
C GLU A 148 -10.94 -12.10 -20.55
N ASP A 149 -10.80 -11.12 -21.46
CA ASP A 149 -11.37 -11.20 -22.80
C ASP A 149 -10.64 -12.29 -23.61
N ASP A 150 -11.33 -12.85 -24.61
CA ASP A 150 -10.78 -13.90 -25.47
C ASP A 150 -9.43 -13.46 -26.10
N GLY A 151 -8.37 -14.18 -25.75
CA GLY A 151 -7.01 -13.93 -26.24
C GLY A 151 -6.12 -13.13 -25.29
N GLU A 152 -6.63 -12.67 -24.15
CA GLU A 152 -5.84 -12.04 -23.10
C GLU A 152 -5.23 -13.08 -22.15
N ALA A 153 -4.05 -12.77 -21.61
CA ALA A 153 -3.41 -13.59 -20.58
C ALA A 153 -4.01 -13.30 -19.20
N ALA A 154 -3.93 -14.28 -18.29
CA ALA A 154 -4.39 -14.10 -16.91
C ALA A 154 -3.69 -12.93 -16.21
N ARG A 155 -4.45 -12.13 -15.46
CA ARG A 155 -3.95 -10.90 -14.81
C ARG A 155 -4.02 -10.95 -13.29
N PHE A 156 -3.40 -9.96 -12.65
CA PHE A 156 -3.67 -9.67 -11.24
C PHE A 156 -5.15 -9.33 -11.05
N PRO A 157 -5.77 -9.72 -9.92
CA PRO A 157 -7.13 -9.30 -9.63
C PRO A 157 -7.21 -7.76 -9.60
N PRO A 158 -8.18 -7.13 -10.29
CA PRO A 158 -8.34 -5.68 -10.29
C PRO A 158 -8.52 -5.10 -8.89
N ILE A 159 -9.10 -5.85 -7.93
CA ILE A 159 -9.19 -5.45 -6.53
C ILE A 159 -8.84 -6.63 -5.63
N ALA A 160 -7.95 -6.42 -4.65
CA ALA A 160 -7.60 -7.43 -3.65
C ALA A 160 -7.44 -6.82 -2.25
N LEU A 161 -8.01 -7.49 -1.25
CA LEU A 161 -7.75 -7.25 0.17
C LEU A 161 -6.53 -8.08 0.60
N VAL A 162 -5.47 -7.39 0.98
CA VAL A 162 -4.13 -7.95 1.18
C VAL A 162 -3.67 -7.74 2.62
N VAL A 163 -3.28 -8.82 3.29
CA VAL A 163 -2.49 -8.76 4.53
C VAL A 163 -1.02 -8.82 4.16
N SER A 164 -0.26 -7.78 4.53
CA SER A 164 1.18 -7.71 4.26
C SER A 164 1.86 -6.89 5.34
N LYS A 165 2.99 -7.38 5.88
CA LYS A 165 3.78 -6.68 6.92
C LYS A 165 2.94 -6.21 8.12
N GLY A 166 1.95 -7.00 8.52
CA GLY A 166 1.05 -6.68 9.64
C GLY A 166 0.00 -5.61 9.34
N ARG A 167 -0.13 -5.19 8.08
CA ARG A 167 -1.10 -4.21 7.60
C ARG A 167 -2.18 -4.88 6.75
N LEU A 168 -3.38 -4.32 6.82
CA LEU A 168 -4.50 -4.66 5.95
C LEU A 168 -4.56 -3.61 4.85
N ASN A 169 -4.46 -4.03 3.60
CA ASN A 169 -4.38 -3.13 2.45
C ASN A 169 -5.43 -3.51 1.42
N VAL A 170 -5.93 -2.54 0.67
CA VAL A 170 -6.56 -2.79 -0.63
C VAL A 170 -5.54 -2.49 -1.71
N VAL A 171 -5.30 -3.45 -2.60
CA VAL A 171 -4.52 -3.26 -3.82
C VAL A 171 -5.49 -3.26 -4.99
N MET A 172 -5.40 -2.23 -5.82
CA MET A 172 -6.29 -1.98 -6.94
C MET A 172 -5.48 -1.77 -8.21
N TYR A 173 -5.93 -2.35 -9.32
CA TYR A 173 -5.36 -2.25 -10.66
C TYR A 173 -6.47 -1.93 -11.66
N TRP A 174 -6.16 -1.14 -12.68
CA TRP A 174 -7.08 -0.86 -13.78
C TRP A 174 -6.34 -0.70 -15.10
N ALA A 175 -7.07 -0.85 -16.19
CA ALA A 175 -6.58 -0.65 -17.54
C ALA A 175 -7.72 -0.07 -18.38
N THR A 176 -7.45 1.05 -19.05
CA THR A 176 -8.41 1.73 -19.95
C THR A 176 -8.43 1.12 -21.34
N ARG A 177 -7.38 0.37 -21.71
CA ARG A 177 -7.30 -0.34 -22.99
C ARG A 177 -8.07 -1.66 -22.92
N SER A 178 -8.77 -2.00 -24.01
CA SER A 178 -9.55 -3.23 -24.11
C SER A 178 -8.73 -4.50 -24.31
N ASN A 179 -7.44 -4.36 -24.63
CA ASN A 179 -6.50 -5.49 -24.65
C ASN A 179 -5.34 -5.14 -23.72
N ASN A 180 -5.30 -5.76 -22.54
CA ASN A 180 -4.37 -5.43 -21.47
C ASN A 180 -3.73 -6.68 -20.83
N THR A 181 -2.57 -6.46 -20.24
CA THR A 181 -1.76 -7.45 -19.51
C THR A 181 -1.23 -6.82 -18.23
N ASN A 182 -0.59 -7.60 -17.36
CA ASN A 182 0.03 -7.05 -16.14
C ASN A 182 1.10 -5.97 -16.43
N SER A 183 1.71 -5.97 -17.62
CA SER A 183 2.68 -4.92 -18.01
C SER A 183 2.02 -3.68 -18.60
N THR A 184 0.73 -3.70 -18.89
CA THR A 184 0.04 -2.62 -19.62
C THR A 184 -1.15 -2.00 -18.89
N ILE A 185 -1.24 -2.27 -17.59
CA ILE A 185 -2.15 -1.59 -16.68
C ILE A 185 -1.99 -0.07 -16.79
N SER A 186 -3.11 0.64 -16.82
CA SER A 186 -3.15 2.11 -16.83
C SER A 186 -2.82 2.69 -15.46
N GLY A 187 -3.06 1.93 -14.39
CA GLY A 187 -2.57 2.29 -13.07
C GLY A 187 -2.79 1.27 -11.97
N LYS A 188 -2.25 1.63 -10.82
CA LYS A 188 -2.30 0.88 -9.57
C LYS A 188 -2.56 1.85 -8.42
N LYS A 189 -3.38 1.44 -7.45
CA LYS A 189 -3.55 2.14 -6.18
C LYS A 189 -3.47 1.16 -5.02
N VAL A 190 -2.85 1.61 -3.93
CA VAL A 190 -2.79 0.85 -2.67
C VAL A 190 -3.35 1.73 -1.58
N PHE A 191 -4.35 1.22 -0.86
CA PHE A 191 -4.93 1.85 0.31
C PHE A 191 -4.52 1.05 1.53
N ASP A 192 -3.90 1.69 2.50
CA ASP A 192 -3.63 1.08 3.79
C ASP A 192 -4.83 1.33 4.72
N LEU A 193 -5.54 0.26 5.07
CA LEU A 193 -6.75 0.32 5.90
C LEU A 193 -6.45 0.27 7.40
N GLY A 194 -5.18 0.08 7.80
CA GLY A 194 -4.81 -0.07 9.21
C GLY A 194 -3.98 -1.32 9.50
N PRO A 195 -3.60 -1.52 10.77
CA PRO A 195 -3.06 -2.79 11.23
C PRO A 195 -4.06 -3.91 10.95
N VAL A 196 -3.56 -5.09 10.58
CA VAL A 196 -4.42 -6.27 10.47
C VAL A 196 -5.02 -6.57 11.84
N ILE A 197 -6.34 -6.62 11.88
CA ILE A 197 -7.09 -6.93 13.09
C ILE A 197 -7.11 -8.45 13.26
N LYS A 198 -6.65 -8.90 14.43
CA LYS A 198 -6.61 -10.31 14.83
C LYS A 198 -7.45 -10.53 16.07
N ASP A 199 -7.80 -11.79 16.31
CA ASP A 199 -8.49 -12.28 17.50
C ASP A 199 -9.84 -11.63 17.81
N LYS A 200 -10.48 -11.07 16.78
CA LYS A 200 -11.85 -10.59 16.80
C LYS A 200 -12.45 -10.66 15.41
N TRP A 201 -13.77 -10.77 15.37
CA TRP A 201 -14.50 -10.64 14.12
C TRP A 201 -14.38 -9.21 13.59
N VAL A 202 -14.16 -9.11 12.29
CA VAL A 202 -14.15 -7.86 11.54
C VAL A 202 -15.23 -7.95 10.49
N ASP A 203 -16.19 -7.04 10.58
CA ASP A 203 -17.26 -6.91 9.60
C ASP A 203 -16.77 -6.01 8.47
N PHE A 204 -16.69 -6.55 7.28
CA PHE A 204 -16.33 -5.85 6.06
C PHE A 204 -17.58 -5.57 5.25
N VAL A 205 -17.70 -4.33 4.75
CA VAL A 205 -18.66 -3.99 3.69
C VAL A 205 -17.94 -3.27 2.57
N PHE A 206 -18.28 -3.61 1.33
CA PHE A 206 -17.78 -3.00 0.11
C PHE A 206 -18.94 -2.51 -0.74
N HIS A 207 -18.83 -1.31 -1.28
CA HIS A 207 -19.67 -0.84 -2.37
C HIS A 207 -18.79 -0.54 -3.56
N ILE A 208 -19.06 -1.20 -4.68
CA ILE A 208 -18.23 -1.14 -5.87
C ILE A 208 -19.10 -0.75 -7.05
N ASN A 209 -18.68 0.27 -7.79
CA ASN A 209 -19.07 0.46 -9.19
C ASN A 209 -17.84 0.12 -10.03
N PHE A 210 -17.81 -1.06 -10.65
CA PHE A 210 -16.70 -1.48 -11.50
C PHE A 210 -16.59 -0.59 -12.73
N SER A 211 -15.44 0.07 -12.89
CA SER A 211 -15.15 0.87 -14.07
C SER A 211 -13.66 0.98 -14.31
N HIS A 212 -13.27 0.98 -15.58
CA HIS A 212 -11.93 1.34 -16.02
C HIS A 212 -11.75 2.85 -16.22
N GLU A 213 -12.83 3.62 -16.04
CA GLU A 213 -12.89 5.08 -16.19
C GLU A 213 -13.06 5.80 -14.84
N SER A 214 -13.09 7.13 -14.89
CA SER A 214 -13.18 7.99 -13.69
C SER A 214 -14.47 7.87 -12.87
N ASP A 215 -15.50 7.20 -13.38
CA ASP A 215 -16.81 7.02 -12.75
C ASP A 215 -16.91 5.76 -11.86
N GLY A 216 -15.81 5.02 -11.70
CA GLY A 216 -15.74 3.92 -10.74
C GLY A 216 -15.93 4.40 -9.29
N ILE A 217 -16.47 3.52 -8.46
CA ILE A 217 -16.66 3.73 -7.01
C ILE A 217 -16.06 2.53 -6.29
N PHE A 218 -15.33 2.77 -5.22
CA PHE A 218 -14.88 1.73 -4.30
C PHE A 218 -14.87 2.25 -2.86
N ASP A 219 -15.92 1.90 -2.13
CA ASP A 219 -16.06 2.26 -0.73
C ASP A 219 -15.84 1.03 0.15
N VAL A 220 -15.25 1.24 1.32
CA VAL A 220 -15.01 0.19 2.32
C VAL A 220 -15.48 0.65 3.69
N TRP A 221 -16.18 -0.23 4.39
CA TRP A 221 -16.46 -0.08 5.81
C TRP A 221 -15.83 -1.23 6.59
N LEU A 222 -15.22 -0.89 7.72
CA LEU A 222 -14.76 -1.83 8.73
C LEU A 222 -15.58 -1.62 9.99
N ASN A 223 -16.25 -2.67 10.48
CA ASN A 223 -17.11 -2.63 11.67
C ASN A 223 -18.12 -1.47 11.65
N GLY A 224 -18.72 -1.24 10.47
CA GLY A 224 -19.68 -0.17 10.21
C GLY A 224 -19.13 1.25 10.13
N THR A 225 -17.81 1.44 10.26
CA THR A 225 -17.16 2.73 10.01
C THR A 225 -16.68 2.77 8.56
N LYS A 226 -17.07 3.78 7.77
CA LYS A 226 -16.54 3.99 6.42
C LYS A 226 -15.07 4.37 6.53
N THR A 227 -14.17 3.49 6.08
CA THR A 227 -12.72 3.68 6.14
C THR A 227 -12.12 4.07 4.80
N LEU A 228 -12.84 3.82 3.71
CA LEU A 228 -12.44 4.25 2.37
C LEU A 228 -13.65 4.78 1.60
N ASP A 229 -13.43 5.89 0.92
CA ASP A 229 -14.35 6.53 -0.01
C ASP A 229 -13.55 6.90 -1.26
N TYR A 230 -13.63 6.10 -2.31
CA TYR A 230 -12.84 6.29 -3.52
C TYR A 230 -13.74 6.37 -4.75
N SER A 231 -13.50 7.42 -5.54
CA SER A 231 -14.02 7.56 -6.90
C SER A 231 -12.86 7.60 -7.89
N GLY A 232 -13.00 6.84 -8.97
CA GLY A 232 -11.98 6.63 -9.99
C GLY A 232 -11.97 5.19 -10.48
N PRO A 233 -11.10 4.87 -11.47
CA PRO A 233 -11.05 3.55 -12.06
C PRO A 233 -10.58 2.50 -11.06
N ASN A 234 -11.14 1.30 -11.18
CA ASN A 234 -10.94 0.18 -10.26
C ASN A 234 -11.05 -1.21 -10.94
N SER A 235 -11.28 -1.27 -12.26
CA SER A 235 -11.35 -2.52 -13.03
C SER A 235 -10.60 -2.41 -14.35
N TYR A 236 -10.38 -3.54 -15.02
CA TYR A 236 -9.91 -3.55 -16.40
C TYR A 236 -11.06 -3.26 -17.37
N ASN A 237 -10.71 -2.85 -18.59
CA ASN A 237 -11.65 -2.64 -19.69
C ASN A 237 -11.90 -3.98 -20.40
N ASP A 238 -12.57 -4.89 -19.68
CA ASP A 238 -12.96 -6.20 -20.17
C ASP A 238 -14.48 -6.21 -20.44
N ASN A 239 -14.98 -7.12 -21.27
CA ASN A 239 -16.41 -7.20 -21.58
C ASN A 239 -17.26 -7.70 -20.40
N GLU A 240 -16.64 -8.45 -19.48
CA GLU A 240 -17.27 -9.06 -18.32
C GLU A 240 -16.79 -8.40 -17.02
N TYR A 241 -17.69 -8.33 -16.02
CA TYR A 241 -17.30 -7.76 -14.73
C TYR A 241 -16.54 -8.78 -13.86
N PRO A 242 -15.70 -8.30 -12.92
CA PRO A 242 -14.96 -9.18 -12.02
C PRO A 242 -15.84 -10.12 -11.18
N TYR A 243 -15.32 -11.28 -10.80
CA TYR A 243 -15.98 -12.23 -9.89
C TYR A 243 -15.36 -12.21 -8.49
N PHE A 244 -16.18 -12.38 -7.45
CA PHE A 244 -15.75 -12.32 -6.06
C PHE A 244 -15.17 -13.65 -5.55
N LYS A 245 -14.08 -13.56 -4.80
CA LYS A 245 -13.46 -14.67 -4.07
C LYS A 245 -13.06 -14.26 -2.66
N THR A 246 -13.10 -15.20 -1.73
CA THR A 246 -12.63 -14.99 -0.36
C THR A 246 -12.03 -16.27 0.23
N GLY A 247 -11.01 -16.14 1.07
CA GLY A 247 -10.25 -17.26 1.60
C GLY A 247 -8.79 -16.90 1.85
N ILE A 248 -7.87 -17.78 1.46
CA ILE A 248 -6.43 -17.55 1.59
C ILE A 248 -5.76 -17.79 0.24
N TYR A 249 -5.07 -16.79 -0.27
CA TYR A 249 -4.15 -16.92 -1.41
C TYR A 249 -2.76 -16.40 -1.03
N LYS A 250 -1.78 -17.31 -1.00
CA LYS A 250 -0.41 -17.10 -0.55
C LYS A 250 0.59 -17.82 -1.45
N ARG A 251 1.54 -17.06 -2.02
CA ARG A 251 2.62 -17.62 -2.85
C ARG A 251 3.91 -17.88 -2.07
N LYS A 252 4.37 -16.88 -1.29
CA LYS A 252 5.62 -16.98 -0.52
C LYS A 252 5.35 -17.05 0.98
N TRP A 253 6.01 -18.01 1.63
CA TRP A 253 5.78 -18.39 3.01
C TRP A 253 6.72 -17.74 4.02
N GLY A 254 7.97 -17.49 3.64
CA GLY A 254 9.03 -17.16 4.60
C GLY A 254 9.11 -18.22 5.70
N SER A 255 9.21 -17.78 6.95
CA SER A 255 9.19 -18.62 8.16
C SER A 255 7.81 -19.15 8.55
N ILE A 256 6.72 -18.59 8.03
CA ILE A 256 5.36 -19.05 8.33
C ILE A 256 5.11 -20.39 7.65
N THR A 257 4.41 -21.30 8.33
CA THR A 257 4.10 -22.64 7.81
C THR A 257 2.61 -22.90 7.62
N LYS A 258 1.75 -22.06 8.22
CA LYS A 258 0.30 -22.24 8.23
C LYS A 258 -0.43 -20.90 8.25
N ARG A 259 -1.55 -20.83 7.52
CA ARG A 259 -2.58 -19.79 7.62
C ARG A 259 -3.92 -20.46 7.86
N ALA A 260 -4.72 -19.90 8.76
CA ALA A 260 -6.14 -20.25 8.87
C ALA A 260 -6.94 -19.02 9.26
N LEU A 261 -8.14 -18.87 8.70
CA LEU A 261 -9.08 -17.82 9.05
C LEU A 261 -10.51 -18.39 9.09
N PHE A 262 -11.42 -17.64 9.70
CA PHE A 262 -12.85 -17.95 9.65
C PHE A 262 -13.60 -16.87 8.88
N ILE A 263 -14.58 -17.27 8.08
CA ILE A 263 -15.45 -16.39 7.30
C ILE A 263 -16.89 -16.71 7.64
N ASP A 264 -17.69 -15.68 7.84
CA ASP A 264 -19.11 -15.82 8.13
C ASP A 264 -19.92 -14.65 7.53
N ASP A 265 -21.24 -14.77 7.52
CA ASP A 265 -22.17 -13.70 7.20
C ASP A 265 -21.96 -13.07 5.80
N ILE A 266 -21.61 -13.87 4.80
CA ILE A 266 -21.36 -13.36 3.44
C ILE A 266 -22.69 -12.99 2.78
N ARG A 267 -22.79 -11.77 2.29
CA ARG A 267 -23.93 -11.23 1.55
C ARG A 267 -23.45 -10.49 0.31
N THR A 268 -24.17 -10.65 -0.78
CA THR A 268 -24.03 -9.77 -1.95
C THR A 268 -25.39 -9.20 -2.33
N ALA A 269 -25.39 -7.99 -2.88
CA ALA A 269 -26.61 -7.31 -3.30
C ALA A 269 -26.35 -6.41 -4.51
N GLY A 270 -27.41 -6.16 -5.29
CA GLY A 270 -27.40 -5.31 -6.47
C GLY A 270 -28.62 -4.40 -6.53
N GLY A 271 -28.74 -3.61 -7.61
CA GLY A 271 -29.88 -2.72 -7.81
C GLY A 271 -29.90 -1.57 -6.78
N GLY A 272 -31.07 -1.30 -6.19
CA GLY A 272 -31.26 -0.24 -5.17
C GLY A 272 -30.75 -0.59 -3.77
N ALA A 273 -29.83 -1.56 -3.65
CA ALA A 273 -29.29 -2.01 -2.39
C ALA A 273 -28.50 -0.90 -1.67
N THR A 274 -28.43 -1.04 -0.35
CA THR A 274 -27.68 -0.13 0.54
C THR A 274 -26.75 -0.91 1.45
N TYR A 275 -25.90 -0.18 2.18
CA TYR A 275 -25.09 -0.72 3.26
C TYR A 275 -25.87 -1.68 4.18
N ALA A 276 -27.11 -1.32 4.56
CA ALA A 276 -27.92 -2.10 5.50
C ALA A 276 -28.36 -3.48 4.95
N ASP A 277 -28.42 -3.63 3.62
CA ASP A 277 -28.74 -4.93 3.00
C ASP A 277 -27.60 -5.92 3.25
N VAL A 278 -26.34 -5.53 3.09
CA VAL A 278 -25.21 -6.47 3.14
C VAL A 278 -24.46 -6.50 4.47
N ALA A 279 -24.56 -5.45 5.28
CA ALA A 279 -23.83 -5.35 6.54
C ALA A 279 -24.16 -6.53 7.48
N PRO A 280 -23.14 -7.25 7.99
CA PRO A 280 -23.34 -8.24 9.06
C PRO A 280 -24.03 -7.61 10.28
N SER A 281 -25.06 -8.28 10.80
CA SER A 281 -25.84 -7.82 11.96
C SER A 281 -25.30 -8.46 13.25
N GLY A 282 -25.15 -7.68 14.33
CA GLY A 282 -24.80 -8.19 15.66
C GLY A 282 -23.55 -7.59 16.32
N SER A 283 -23.33 -6.27 16.20
CA SER A 283 -22.33 -5.54 17.00
C SER A 283 -22.68 -5.64 18.49
N GLY A 284 -22.14 -6.63 19.20
CA GLY A 284 -22.36 -6.78 20.64
C GLY A 284 -21.89 -8.09 21.28
N SER A 285 -21.59 -9.14 20.52
CA SER A 285 -21.16 -10.43 21.08
C SER A 285 -19.71 -10.73 20.69
N ASN A 286 -18.77 -10.28 21.51
CA ASN A 286 -17.40 -10.82 21.51
C ASN A 286 -17.47 -12.25 22.08
N ASN A 287 -17.75 -13.25 21.24
CA ASN A 287 -17.40 -14.62 21.58
C ASN A 287 -15.99 -14.87 21.04
N PRO A 288 -14.93 -14.76 21.87
CA PRO A 288 -13.62 -15.26 21.48
C PRO A 288 -13.76 -16.76 21.19
N PRO A 289 -13.02 -17.29 20.20
CA PRO A 289 -13.02 -18.70 19.88
C PRO A 289 -12.68 -19.53 21.11
N VAL A 290 -13.39 -20.64 21.27
CA VAL A 290 -12.95 -21.71 22.16
C VAL A 290 -11.74 -22.36 21.47
N GLU A 291 -10.66 -22.59 22.22
CA GLU A 291 -9.46 -23.25 21.71
C GLU A 291 -9.83 -24.53 20.94
N ASP A 292 -9.32 -24.61 19.71
CA ASP A 292 -9.49 -25.75 18.80
C ASP A 292 -8.83 -26.98 19.45
N PRO A 293 -9.56 -28.09 19.72
CA PRO A 293 -9.00 -29.25 20.40
C PRO A 293 -7.98 -30.05 19.55
N ASP A 294 -7.63 -29.59 18.36
CA ASP A 294 -6.65 -30.23 17.49
C ASP A 294 -5.22 -29.77 17.79
N THR A 295 -4.80 -29.92 19.05
CA THR A 295 -3.39 -29.88 19.45
C THR A 295 -2.86 -31.31 19.55
N THR A 296 -2.31 -31.83 18.46
CA THR A 296 -1.22 -32.81 18.60
C THR A 296 -0.03 -32.07 19.21
N PRO A 297 0.46 -32.43 20.40
CA PRO A 297 1.49 -31.65 21.09
C PRO A 297 2.81 -31.77 20.35
N ASP A 298 3.40 -30.63 19.96
CA ASP A 298 4.84 -30.53 19.83
C ASP A 298 5.33 -29.69 21.01
N THR A 299 6.15 -30.33 21.84
CA THR A 299 6.58 -29.84 23.15
C THR A 299 7.77 -28.89 22.99
N ASP A 300 7.59 -27.62 23.34
CA ASP A 300 8.66 -26.83 23.96
C ASP A 300 8.04 -25.77 24.89
N PRO A 301 8.44 -25.67 26.16
CA PRO A 301 7.76 -24.85 27.15
C PRO A 301 8.45 -23.49 27.29
N GLU A 302 7.71 -22.38 27.13
CA GLU A 302 8.09 -21.18 27.86
C GLU A 302 6.88 -20.30 28.20
N THR A 303 6.53 -20.38 29.49
CA THR A 303 5.84 -19.44 30.38
C THR A 303 5.18 -18.19 29.78
N ASP A 304 3.85 -18.15 29.92
CA ASP A 304 3.03 -16.93 30.02
C ASP A 304 3.23 -16.24 31.39
N PRO A 305 3.36 -14.90 31.41
CA PRO A 305 2.73 -14.12 32.47
C PRO A 305 1.90 -12.95 31.91
N GLY A 306 0.67 -12.83 32.40
CA GLY A 306 -0.31 -11.85 31.95
C GLY A 306 -0.02 -10.36 32.24
N SER A 307 -0.62 -9.53 31.38
CA SER A 307 -1.24 -8.21 31.63
C SER A 307 -0.59 -7.25 32.67
N SER A 308 0.43 -6.47 32.25
CA SER A 308 0.53 -5.01 32.46
C SER A 308 1.62 -4.34 31.58
N THR A 309 1.23 -3.27 30.87
CA THR A 309 1.96 -2.09 30.34
C THR A 309 3.40 -2.15 29.78
N ASP A 310 3.76 -3.05 28.85
CA ASP A 310 5.07 -2.95 28.16
C ASP A 310 5.13 -1.87 27.05
N GLN A 311 4.08 -1.05 26.89
CA GLN A 311 4.13 0.11 25.98
C GLN A 311 5.04 1.19 26.57
N LYS A 312 6.13 1.50 25.87
CA LYS A 312 7.08 2.54 26.25
C LYS A 312 7.54 3.31 25.03
N VAL A 313 7.94 4.56 25.23
CA VAL A 313 8.74 5.28 24.23
C VAL A 313 10.20 4.86 24.43
N GLU A 314 10.84 4.36 23.38
CA GLU A 314 12.21 3.85 23.42
C GLU A 314 13.24 4.90 23.02
N SER A 315 12.90 5.77 22.07
CA SER A 315 13.79 6.82 21.59
C SER A 315 13.05 7.93 20.84
N PHE A 316 13.76 9.03 20.58
CA PHE A 316 13.31 10.09 19.68
C PHE A 316 14.23 10.17 18.47
N THR A 317 13.66 10.19 17.26
CA THR A 317 14.42 10.38 16.01
C THR A 317 14.20 11.79 15.48
N LEU A 318 15.28 12.49 15.20
CA LEU A 318 15.29 13.73 14.43
C LEU A 318 15.04 13.41 12.96
N ILE A 319 13.99 13.98 12.39
CA ILE A 319 13.57 13.76 11.00
C ILE A 319 13.89 14.99 10.18
N ASN A 320 14.37 14.79 8.95
CA ASN A 320 14.45 15.81 7.93
C ASN A 320 13.06 15.94 7.28
N ALA A 321 12.35 17.04 7.56
CA ALA A 321 10.99 17.26 7.09
C ALA A 321 10.91 17.66 5.60
N ASP A 322 12.03 17.95 4.93
CA ASP A 322 12.03 18.17 3.48
C ASP A 322 12.11 16.85 2.68
N THR A 323 12.52 15.77 3.34
CA THR A 323 12.80 14.47 2.69
C THR A 323 12.12 13.29 3.36
N ASP A 324 11.45 13.51 4.50
CA ASP A 324 10.84 12.50 5.37
C ASP A 324 11.79 11.40 5.86
N ARG A 325 13.11 11.66 5.83
CA ARG A 325 14.13 10.69 6.25
C ARG A 325 14.66 11.00 7.64
N GLU A 326 15.07 9.93 8.31
CA GLU A 326 15.75 10.01 9.60
C GLU A 326 17.12 10.67 9.45
N ILE A 327 17.42 11.63 10.33
CA ILE A 327 18.75 12.25 10.45
C ILE A 327 19.56 11.47 11.48
N LYS A 328 19.05 11.38 12.71
CA LYS A 328 19.69 10.67 13.84
C LYS A 328 18.72 10.50 15.02
N THR A 329 19.05 9.60 15.93
CA THR A 329 18.41 9.52 17.26
C THR A 329 18.92 10.65 18.15
N ILE A 330 18.04 11.28 18.93
CA ILE A 330 18.38 12.35 19.89
C ILE A 330 18.77 11.69 21.23
N ALA A 331 20.00 11.91 21.68
CA ALA A 331 20.46 11.45 22.99
C ALA A 331 20.14 12.47 24.09
N ASN A 332 19.91 12.00 25.33
CA ASN A 332 19.73 12.89 26.47
C ASN A 332 21.02 13.66 26.77
N GLY A 333 20.93 14.98 26.86
CA GLY A 333 22.04 15.93 27.00
C GLY A 333 22.67 16.38 25.68
N GLU A 334 22.17 15.94 24.53
CA GLU A 334 22.79 16.23 23.23
C GLU A 334 22.73 17.71 22.84
N THR A 335 23.78 18.19 22.17
CA THR A 335 23.76 19.50 21.49
C THR A 335 23.48 19.32 20.00
N LEU A 336 22.35 19.83 19.55
CA LEU A 336 21.94 19.88 18.15
C LEU A 336 22.42 21.20 17.53
N ASP A 337 23.51 21.13 16.77
CA ASP A 337 23.98 22.27 15.97
C ASP A 337 23.27 22.30 14.62
N LEU A 338 22.40 23.30 14.44
CA LEU A 338 21.63 23.50 13.22
C LEU A 338 22.50 23.78 11.99
N ALA A 339 23.74 24.23 12.18
CA ALA A 339 24.67 24.46 11.07
C ALA A 339 25.17 23.15 10.45
N ASN A 340 25.14 22.05 11.21
CA ASN A 340 25.68 20.75 10.80
C ASN A 340 24.59 19.74 10.38
N LEU A 341 23.33 20.16 10.37
CA LEU A 341 22.21 19.32 9.92
C LEU A 341 21.98 19.44 8.41
N PRO A 342 21.51 18.38 7.73
CA PRO A 342 21.20 18.42 6.30
C PRO A 342 20.04 19.35 5.94
N THR A 343 19.27 19.82 6.94
CA THR A 343 18.23 20.83 6.80
C THR A 343 17.99 21.53 8.14
N LYS A 344 17.34 22.70 8.10
CA LYS A 344 16.76 23.38 9.26
C LYS A 344 15.26 23.07 9.43
N ASN A 345 14.61 22.49 8.42
CA ASN A 345 13.23 22.03 8.46
C ASN A 345 13.21 20.60 9.02
N ILE A 346 13.02 20.48 10.33
CA ILE A 346 13.09 19.21 11.03
C ILE A 346 11.75 18.84 11.67
N ASN A 347 11.58 17.58 12.04
CA ASN A 347 10.52 17.11 12.93
C ASN A 347 11.13 16.11 13.93
N ILE A 348 10.40 15.72 14.97
CA ILE A 348 10.84 14.72 15.92
C ILE A 348 9.81 13.60 15.96
N ARG A 349 10.22 12.37 15.69
CA ARG A 349 9.39 11.17 15.82
C ARG A 349 9.66 10.48 17.16
N ALA A 350 8.63 10.11 17.91
CA ALA A 350 8.77 9.14 19.00
C ALA A 350 8.74 7.71 18.44
N ASN A 351 9.73 6.91 18.81
CA ASN A 351 9.76 5.47 18.55
C ASN A 351 9.28 4.76 19.80
N THR A 352 8.23 3.95 19.68
CA THR A 352 7.68 3.16 20.79
C THR A 352 8.06 1.69 20.65
N SER A 353 8.06 0.94 21.77
CA SER A 353 8.38 -0.50 21.79
C SER A 353 7.50 -1.34 20.86
N PHE A 354 6.32 -0.81 20.54
CA PHE A 354 5.39 -1.27 19.52
C PHE A 354 4.43 -0.12 19.18
N PRO A 355 3.65 -0.18 18.09
CA PRO A 355 2.63 0.85 17.81
C PRO A 355 1.60 0.94 18.94
N VAL A 356 1.37 2.15 19.44
CA VAL A 356 0.44 2.50 20.53
C VAL A 356 -0.76 3.29 20.02
N GLY A 357 -1.83 3.40 20.81
CA GLY A 357 -3.06 4.11 20.41
C GLY A 357 -2.86 5.61 20.22
N SER A 358 -1.99 6.24 21.03
CA SER A 358 -1.50 7.60 20.78
C SER A 358 -0.23 7.90 21.56
N VAL A 359 0.48 8.96 21.17
CA VAL A 359 1.59 9.52 21.93
C VAL A 359 1.28 10.96 22.28
N TYR A 360 1.28 11.27 23.58
CA TYR A 360 1.20 12.64 24.08
C TYR A 360 2.60 13.21 24.25
N PHE A 361 2.91 14.23 23.46
CA PHE A 361 4.14 15.00 23.53
C PHE A 361 3.99 16.25 24.39
N ASN A 362 5.03 16.53 25.17
CA ASN A 362 5.22 17.76 25.92
C ASN A 362 6.67 18.25 25.67
N LEU A 363 6.81 19.29 24.85
CA LEU A 363 8.05 20.03 24.63
C LEU A 363 8.02 21.30 25.49
N SER A 364 9.10 21.57 26.22
CA SER A 364 9.28 22.77 27.04
C SER A 364 10.71 23.31 26.93
N GLY A 365 10.95 24.53 27.40
CA GLY A 365 12.24 25.23 27.29
C GLY A 365 12.13 26.44 26.36
N ALA A 366 13.03 26.55 25.36
CA ALA A 366 13.03 27.67 24.41
C ALA A 366 11.78 27.75 23.50
N LYS A 367 10.99 26.67 23.41
CA LYS A 367 9.61 26.67 22.93
C LYS A 367 8.79 25.71 23.78
N THR A 368 7.57 26.11 24.13
CA THR A 368 6.59 25.20 24.74
C THR A 368 5.60 24.75 23.67
N TYR A 369 5.37 23.45 23.56
CA TYR A 369 4.44 22.87 22.60
C TYR A 369 3.96 21.50 23.09
N THR A 370 2.66 21.22 22.94
CA THR A 370 2.09 19.91 23.28
C THR A 370 1.26 19.40 22.11
N LYS A 371 1.34 18.11 21.83
CA LYS A 371 0.57 17.45 20.77
C LYS A 371 0.21 16.05 21.23
N THR A 372 -1.04 15.65 21.00
CA THR A 372 -1.40 14.23 21.00
C THR A 372 -1.37 13.77 19.55
N GLU A 373 -0.49 12.81 19.25
CA GLU A 373 -0.43 12.17 17.92
C GLU A 373 -1.13 10.82 17.98
N GLY A 374 -2.14 10.65 17.13
CA GLY A 374 -3.10 9.55 17.17
C GLY A 374 -2.71 8.36 16.29
N GLY A 375 -1.66 8.48 15.50
CA GLY A 375 -1.20 7.42 14.61
C GLY A 375 0.30 7.47 14.37
N ALA A 376 0.88 6.31 14.06
CA ALA A 376 2.27 6.25 13.61
C ALA A 376 2.39 6.79 12.17
N PRO A 377 3.47 7.52 11.82
CA PRO A 377 4.57 7.88 12.70
C PRO A 377 4.17 8.89 13.77
N TYR A 378 4.55 8.67 15.03
CA TYR A 378 4.22 9.59 16.12
C TYR A 378 5.12 10.82 16.03
N SER A 379 4.71 11.79 15.23
CA SER A 379 5.45 13.00 14.92
C SER A 379 5.05 14.15 15.85
N LEU A 380 6.05 14.85 16.41
CA LEU A 380 5.83 15.94 17.36
C LEU A 380 5.04 17.08 16.72
N PHE A 381 5.40 17.47 15.49
CA PHE A 381 4.74 18.55 14.76
C PHE A 381 3.69 18.07 13.75
N GLY A 382 3.34 16.77 13.78
CA GLY A 382 2.39 16.15 12.86
C GLY A 382 3.01 15.76 11.52
N ASP A 383 2.25 14.96 10.79
CA ASP A 383 2.52 14.53 9.42
C ASP A 383 1.18 14.36 8.67
N THR A 384 1.23 14.35 7.35
CA THR A 384 0.07 14.10 6.49
C THR A 384 0.48 13.21 5.35
N ASN A 385 -0.13 12.03 5.21
CA ASN A 385 0.27 11.03 4.21
C ASN A 385 1.77 10.65 4.29
N SER A 386 2.32 10.57 5.51
CA SER A 386 3.75 10.35 5.78
C SER A 386 4.72 11.48 5.40
N ASP A 387 4.21 12.65 5.04
CA ASP A 387 4.99 13.90 4.89
C ASP A 387 5.07 14.63 6.23
N TYR A 388 6.25 14.72 6.82
CA TYR A 388 6.44 15.32 8.14
C TYR A 388 6.34 16.84 8.06
N ALA A 389 5.49 17.44 8.90
CA ALA A 389 5.41 18.90 8.96
C ALA A 389 6.74 19.51 9.42
N ALA A 390 7.19 20.54 8.72
CA ALA A 390 8.44 21.22 9.04
C ALA A 390 8.36 22.06 10.32
N TRP A 391 9.34 21.89 11.19
CA TRP A 391 9.60 22.75 12.34
C TRP A 391 11.05 23.26 12.28
N GLN A 392 11.21 24.58 12.48
CA GLN A 392 12.50 25.22 12.63
C GLN A 392 12.68 25.60 14.12
N PRO A 393 13.55 24.89 14.88
CA PRO A 393 13.75 25.20 16.30
C PRO A 393 14.52 26.51 16.49
N ALA A 394 14.20 27.23 17.57
CA ALA A 394 15.01 28.34 18.05
C ALA A 394 16.21 27.80 18.84
N THR A 395 17.27 28.59 18.98
CA THR A 395 18.40 28.21 19.85
C THR A 395 18.00 28.26 21.31
N GLY A 396 18.47 27.30 22.11
CA GLY A 396 18.23 27.23 23.54
C GLY A 396 18.08 25.81 24.04
N GLN A 397 17.79 25.65 25.34
CA GLN A 397 17.57 24.35 25.95
C GLN A 397 16.12 23.88 25.76
N TYR A 398 15.95 22.58 25.55
CA TYR A 398 14.67 21.91 25.38
C TYR A 398 14.58 20.66 26.26
N THR A 399 13.38 20.41 26.77
CA THR A 399 13.00 19.14 27.39
C THR A 399 11.81 18.59 26.62
N LEU A 400 11.95 17.39 26.05
CA LEU A 400 10.90 16.68 25.35
C LEU A 400 10.51 15.43 26.15
N LYS A 401 9.26 15.37 26.59
CA LYS A 401 8.64 14.18 27.18
C LYS A 401 7.58 13.64 26.24
N ALA A 402 7.56 12.33 26.01
CA ALA A 402 6.50 11.65 25.30
C ALA A 402 5.96 10.48 26.12
N THR A 403 4.64 10.43 26.30
CA THR A 403 3.92 9.37 27.00
C THR A 403 3.04 8.62 26.01
N PRO A 404 3.21 7.29 25.85
CA PRO A 404 2.33 6.49 25.02
C PRO A 404 1.03 6.16 25.76
N TYR A 405 -0.06 5.99 25.03
CA TYR A 405 -1.38 5.66 25.55
C TYR A 405 -2.00 4.52 24.73
N THR A 406 -2.76 3.64 25.37
CA THR A 406 -3.35 2.46 24.70
C THR A 406 -4.43 2.83 23.68
N GLU A 407 -5.06 4.00 23.80
CA GLU A 407 -6.11 4.48 22.88
C GLU A 407 -5.72 5.80 22.21
N ALA A 408 -6.45 6.14 21.15
CA ALA A 408 -6.30 7.40 20.43
C ALA A 408 -6.68 8.61 21.30
N GLY A 409 -6.05 9.76 21.04
CA GLY A 409 -6.40 11.02 21.71
C GLY A 409 -5.96 11.11 23.18
N GLY A 410 -4.95 10.34 23.60
CA GLY A 410 -4.39 10.37 24.96
C GLY A 410 -5.28 9.66 25.98
N LYS A 411 -6.08 8.68 25.53
CA LYS A 411 -7.03 7.91 26.34
C LYS A 411 -6.51 6.51 26.65
N GLY A 412 -7.20 5.79 27.51
CA GLY A 412 -6.79 4.47 27.97
C GLY A 412 -5.63 4.55 28.96
N GLU A 413 -4.89 3.45 29.09
CA GLU A 413 -3.78 3.33 30.04
C GLU A 413 -2.53 4.04 29.50
N ALA A 414 -1.88 4.82 30.36
CA ALA A 414 -0.60 5.44 30.05
C ALA A 414 0.54 4.42 30.19
N GLY A 415 1.40 4.34 29.18
CA GLY A 415 2.62 3.55 29.21
C GLY A 415 3.82 4.30 29.80
N THR A 416 5.00 3.70 29.69
CA THR A 416 6.24 4.29 30.19
C THR A 416 6.71 5.43 29.29
N ALA A 417 6.72 6.65 29.83
CA ALA A 417 7.15 7.84 29.12
C ALA A 417 8.69 7.94 29.02
N LEU A 418 9.20 8.48 27.91
CA LEU A 418 10.60 8.86 27.76
C LEU A 418 10.73 10.38 27.85
N THR A 419 11.76 10.85 28.55
CA THR A 419 12.13 12.28 28.60
C THR A 419 13.59 12.44 28.16
N VAL A 420 13.84 13.35 27.22
CA VAL A 420 15.19 13.76 26.82
C VAL A 420 15.33 15.27 26.95
N ASN A 421 16.52 15.70 27.37
CA ASN A 421 16.93 17.10 27.35
C ASN A 421 17.93 17.29 26.21
N PHE A 422 17.84 18.38 25.46
CA PHE A 422 18.82 18.69 24.42
C PHE A 422 18.96 20.21 24.25
N THR A 423 20.10 20.66 23.73
CA THR A 423 20.36 22.07 23.47
C THR A 423 20.45 22.30 21.97
N VAL A 424 19.69 23.26 21.43
CA VAL A 424 19.81 23.69 20.04
C VAL A 424 20.72 24.90 19.97
N VAL A 425 21.72 24.86 19.10
CA VAL A 425 22.62 25.99 18.83
C VAL A 425 22.62 26.30 17.34
N SER A 426 22.85 27.57 17.02
CA SER A 426 23.17 28.02 15.67
C SER A 426 24.66 28.33 15.68
N GLY A 427 25.49 27.40 15.19
CA GLY A 427 26.95 27.47 15.24
C GLY A 427 27.53 28.89 15.42
N SER A 428 28.06 29.14 16.61
CA SER A 428 28.82 30.34 16.94
C SER A 428 29.83 29.98 18.04
N GLY A 429 31.09 29.84 17.64
CA GLY A 429 32.26 29.90 18.53
C GLY A 429 32.42 28.73 19.51
N SER A 430 33.16 27.71 19.10
CA SER A 430 33.92 26.88 20.04
C SER A 430 34.85 27.78 20.86
N SER A 431 34.58 27.90 22.16
CA SER A 431 35.52 28.42 23.15
C SER A 431 36.31 27.26 23.74
N ASN A 432 37.61 27.18 23.41
CA ASN A 432 38.65 26.91 24.39
C ASN A 432 40.02 27.43 23.87
N PRO A 433 40.94 27.89 24.76
CA PRO A 433 42.11 28.70 24.42
C PRO A 433 43.40 27.85 24.32
N PRO A 434 44.59 28.49 24.26
CA PRO A 434 45.50 28.49 23.12
C PRO A 434 46.51 27.32 23.14
N VAL A 435 46.87 26.83 21.96
CA VAL A 435 48.19 26.28 21.72
C VAL A 435 48.77 26.99 20.49
N GLU A 436 49.78 27.82 20.76
CA GLU A 436 50.69 28.39 19.78
C GLU A 436 51.47 27.28 19.07
N ASP A 437 51.62 27.39 17.75
CA ASP A 437 52.87 27.78 17.09
C ASP A 437 52.64 27.65 15.57
N GLY A 438 52.41 28.76 14.86
CA GLY A 438 53.41 29.33 13.95
C GLY A 438 53.23 28.74 12.54
N GLY A 439 52.85 29.43 11.48
CA GLY A 439 52.85 30.85 11.14
C GLY A 439 52.82 30.94 9.61
N SER A 440 52.33 32.07 9.09
CA SER A 440 52.30 32.54 7.70
C SER A 440 51.04 32.25 6.84
N THR A 441 50.29 33.35 6.60
CA THR A 441 49.35 33.64 5.51
C THR A 441 49.95 34.79 4.66
N PRO A 442 49.34 35.32 3.57
CA PRO A 442 48.16 34.88 2.79
C PRO A 442 48.38 34.95 1.25
N ALA A 443 47.50 34.29 0.47
CA ALA A 443 47.02 34.83 -0.82
C ALA A 443 45.69 34.19 -1.27
N ILE A 444 44.78 35.09 -1.64
CA ILE A 444 43.41 35.01 -2.20
C ILE A 444 43.41 34.26 -3.55
N ASP A 445 42.45 33.38 -3.94
CA ASP A 445 41.05 33.64 -4.37
C ASP A 445 40.26 32.30 -4.60
N PRO A 446 38.97 32.28 -4.99
CA PRO A 446 37.92 31.44 -4.41
C PRO A 446 37.66 30.13 -5.19
N VAL A 447 37.21 29.08 -4.51
CA VAL A 447 36.61 27.91 -5.19
C VAL A 447 35.23 27.62 -4.62
N THR A 448 34.29 27.77 -5.52
CA THR A 448 32.90 27.34 -5.53
C THR A 448 32.71 25.87 -5.22
N ASP A 449 31.67 25.53 -4.45
CA ASP A 449 31.09 24.19 -4.38
C ASP A 449 30.69 23.68 -5.78
N PRO A 450 30.84 22.36 -6.04
CA PRO A 450 29.92 21.65 -6.89
C PRO A 450 29.34 20.43 -6.16
N VAL A 451 28.02 20.46 -5.91
CA VAL A 451 27.24 19.23 -5.82
C VAL A 451 27.30 18.59 -7.20
N SER A 452 27.89 17.40 -7.29
CA SER A 452 27.99 16.66 -8.55
C SER A 452 26.60 16.14 -8.94
N SER A 453 25.85 16.92 -9.74
CA SER A 453 24.74 16.39 -10.52
C SER A 453 25.32 15.42 -11.54
N SER A 454 24.88 14.16 -11.54
CA SER A 454 25.05 13.33 -12.72
C SER A 454 24.47 14.11 -13.91
N GLY A 455 25.18 14.21 -15.03
CA GLY A 455 24.80 15.08 -16.15
C GLY A 455 23.44 14.76 -16.80
N GLN A 456 22.67 13.81 -16.26
CA GLN A 456 21.33 13.45 -16.69
C GLN A 456 20.28 14.42 -16.13
N LYS A 457 19.35 14.85 -16.98
CA LYS A 457 18.26 15.76 -16.64
C LYS A 457 17.02 15.45 -17.47
N VAL A 458 15.85 15.70 -16.91
CA VAL A 458 14.62 15.80 -17.69
C VAL A 458 14.59 17.18 -18.35
N ILE A 459 14.31 17.23 -19.66
CA ILE A 459 14.38 18.46 -20.46
C ILE A 459 13.01 18.96 -20.92
N SER A 460 12.03 18.07 -21.08
CA SER A 460 10.67 18.44 -21.47
C SER A 460 9.69 17.31 -21.22
N PHE A 461 8.40 17.60 -21.39
CA PHE A 461 7.32 16.60 -21.39
C PHE A 461 6.61 16.62 -22.74
N THR A 462 6.43 15.44 -23.35
CA THR A 462 5.65 15.29 -24.58
C THR A 462 4.27 14.73 -24.25
N LEU A 463 3.23 15.40 -24.72
CA LEU A 463 1.86 14.89 -24.75
C LEU A 463 1.73 13.88 -25.90
N ILE A 464 1.26 12.69 -25.59
CA ILE A 464 1.08 11.56 -26.51
C ILE A 464 -0.41 11.30 -26.69
N ASN A 465 -0.80 11.01 -27.92
CA ASN A 465 -2.12 10.51 -28.27
C ASN A 465 -2.17 9.02 -27.91
N GLY A 466 -2.96 8.66 -26.91
CA GLY A 466 -3.05 7.29 -26.40
C GLY A 466 -3.80 6.32 -27.30
N ASP A 467 -4.56 6.82 -28.29
CA ASP A 467 -5.28 5.97 -29.25
C ASP A 467 -4.41 5.62 -30.47
N THR A 468 -3.49 6.50 -30.84
CA THR A 468 -2.68 6.38 -32.07
C THR A 468 -1.19 6.20 -31.81
N ASP A 469 -0.75 6.28 -30.56
CA ASP A 469 0.64 6.20 -30.13
C ASP A 469 1.56 7.30 -30.70
N ARG A 470 0.96 8.40 -31.19
CA ARG A 470 1.69 9.51 -31.82
C ARG A 470 1.91 10.67 -30.85
N GLU A 471 3.06 11.31 -30.97
CA GLU A 471 3.31 12.57 -30.27
C GLU A 471 2.36 13.67 -30.76
N ILE A 472 1.73 14.38 -29.82
CA ILE A 472 0.88 15.54 -30.10
C ILE A 472 1.74 16.81 -30.08
N LYS A 473 2.35 17.10 -28.92
CA LYS A 473 3.14 18.31 -28.69
C LYS A 473 3.97 18.23 -27.41
N THR A 474 4.94 19.12 -27.25
CA THR A 474 5.56 19.40 -25.94
C THR A 474 4.61 20.23 -25.07
N ILE A 475 4.54 19.93 -23.78
CA ILE A 475 3.74 20.66 -22.78
C ILE A 475 4.59 21.78 -22.19
N ALA A 476 4.11 23.02 -22.23
CA ALA A 476 4.76 24.16 -21.58
C ALA A 476 4.33 24.31 -20.12
N ASN A 477 5.20 24.87 -19.27
CA ASN A 477 4.83 25.22 -17.90
C ASN A 477 3.78 26.34 -17.89
N GLY A 478 2.69 26.13 -17.16
CA GLY A 478 1.51 27.00 -17.10
C GLY A 478 0.52 26.79 -18.25
N GLU A 479 0.70 25.77 -19.10
CA GLU A 479 -0.16 25.56 -20.25
C GLU A 479 -1.58 25.09 -19.87
N THR A 480 -2.60 25.60 -20.55
CA THR A 480 -3.96 25.04 -20.51
C THR A 480 -4.18 24.11 -21.69
N LEU A 481 -4.38 22.82 -21.41
CA LEU A 481 -4.70 21.78 -22.39
C LEU A 481 -6.22 21.57 -22.43
N ASN A 482 -6.85 22.03 -23.51
CA ASN A 482 -8.25 21.76 -23.77
C ASN A 482 -8.39 20.45 -24.55
N LEU A 483 -8.91 19.40 -23.90
CA LEU A 483 -9.04 18.06 -24.48
C LEU A 483 -9.98 18.02 -25.69
N ALA A 484 -11.00 18.89 -25.77
CA ALA A 484 -11.86 18.99 -26.96
C ALA A 484 -11.11 19.48 -28.21
N ASN A 485 -9.98 20.18 -28.04
CA ASN A 485 -9.17 20.69 -29.15
C ASN A 485 -8.01 19.76 -29.51
N LEU A 486 -7.83 18.66 -28.77
CA LEU A 486 -6.79 17.67 -29.04
C LEU A 486 -7.33 16.57 -29.98
N PRO A 487 -6.44 15.88 -30.72
CA PRO A 487 -6.84 14.75 -31.57
C PRO A 487 -7.36 13.54 -30.79
N THR A 488 -7.28 13.55 -29.46
CA THR A 488 -7.86 12.55 -28.55
C THR A 488 -8.07 13.16 -27.16
N LYS A 489 -9.00 12.58 -26.39
CA LYS A 489 -9.12 12.80 -24.95
C LYS A 489 -8.27 11.82 -24.12
N ASN A 490 -7.89 10.69 -24.71
CA ASN A 490 -7.03 9.67 -24.10
C ASN A 490 -5.58 10.09 -24.26
N ILE A 491 -5.05 10.77 -23.25
CA ILE A 491 -3.69 11.33 -23.32
C ILE A 491 -2.71 10.54 -22.46
N ASN A 492 -1.45 10.54 -22.88
CA ASN A 492 -0.31 10.15 -22.04
C ASN A 492 0.77 11.22 -22.05
N ILE A 493 1.65 11.22 -21.05
CA ILE A 493 2.73 12.19 -20.90
C ILE A 493 4.06 11.44 -20.79
N ARG A 494 4.96 11.69 -21.74
CA ARG A 494 6.33 11.14 -21.75
C ARG A 494 7.31 12.16 -21.19
N ALA A 495 8.18 11.76 -20.26
CA ALA A 495 9.32 12.56 -19.87
C ALA A 495 10.46 12.40 -20.88
N ASN A 496 10.99 13.51 -21.41
CA ASN A 496 12.17 13.49 -22.27
C ASN A 496 13.41 13.83 -21.46
N THR A 497 14.47 13.03 -21.60
CA THR A 497 15.76 13.23 -20.93
C THR A 497 16.84 13.67 -21.92
N ASN A 498 17.90 14.33 -21.44
CA ASN A 498 19.02 14.74 -22.30
C ASN A 498 19.96 13.59 -22.71
N THR A 499 19.83 12.44 -22.08
CA THR A 499 20.54 11.18 -22.37
C THR A 499 19.65 10.02 -21.95
N THR A 500 19.97 8.80 -22.37
CA THR A 500 19.30 7.60 -21.85
C THR A 500 19.64 7.42 -20.37
N VAL A 501 18.62 7.20 -19.55
CA VAL A 501 18.74 7.00 -18.10
C VAL A 501 18.15 5.64 -17.71
N GLY A 502 18.53 5.11 -16.55
CA GLY A 502 18.04 3.81 -16.08
C GLY A 502 16.54 3.83 -15.76
N SER A 503 16.04 4.92 -15.18
CA SER A 503 14.61 5.13 -14.95
C SER A 503 14.26 6.60 -14.72
N VAL A 504 12.97 6.93 -14.77
CA VAL A 504 12.43 8.24 -14.40
C VAL A 504 11.29 8.06 -13.41
N LYS A 505 11.35 8.72 -12.26
CA LYS A 505 10.23 8.83 -11.31
C LYS A 505 9.36 10.02 -11.69
N LEU A 506 8.14 9.77 -12.17
CA LEU A 506 7.12 10.76 -12.49
C LEU A 506 6.13 10.88 -11.33
N ASN A 507 5.83 12.10 -10.91
CA ASN A 507 4.86 12.41 -9.86
C ASN A 507 3.87 13.44 -10.43
N LEU A 508 2.63 13.02 -10.65
CA LEU A 508 1.51 13.90 -10.97
C LEU A 508 0.74 14.19 -9.68
N SER A 509 0.41 15.45 -9.46
CA SER A 509 -0.41 15.91 -8.33
C SER A 509 -1.41 16.95 -8.83
N GLY A 510 -2.50 17.17 -8.08
CA GLY A 510 -3.61 18.01 -8.50
C GLY A 510 -4.94 17.28 -8.36
N LYS A 511 -5.84 17.46 -9.33
CA LYS A 511 -7.14 16.75 -9.37
C LYS A 511 -7.01 15.24 -9.48
N TRP A 512 -5.91 14.78 -10.07
CA TRP A 512 -5.46 13.39 -10.02
C TRP A 512 -4.06 13.38 -9.43
N THR A 513 -3.79 12.42 -8.54
CA THR A 513 -2.46 12.23 -7.97
C THR A 513 -1.98 10.80 -8.22
N MET A 514 -0.77 10.68 -8.75
CA MET A 514 -0.09 9.39 -8.93
C MET A 514 1.42 9.56 -8.95
N SER A 515 2.14 8.50 -8.58
CA SER A 515 3.59 8.41 -8.74
C SER A 515 3.91 7.09 -9.42
N LYS A 516 4.76 7.14 -10.46
CA LYS A 516 5.26 5.96 -11.17
C LYS A 516 6.77 6.09 -11.38
N THR A 517 7.48 4.97 -11.35
CA THR A 517 8.87 4.92 -11.79
C THR A 517 8.96 4.03 -13.01
N GLU A 518 9.44 4.58 -14.11
CA GLU A 518 9.36 3.95 -15.42
C GLU A 518 10.74 3.81 -16.08
N SER A 519 10.91 2.73 -16.86
CA SER A 519 12.00 2.59 -17.82
C SER A 519 11.70 3.32 -19.12
N ALA A 520 12.68 3.44 -20.01
CA ALA A 520 12.46 4.07 -21.32
C ALA A 520 11.31 3.35 -22.04
N PRO A 521 10.34 4.08 -22.62
CA PRO A 521 10.29 5.51 -22.96
C PRO A 521 9.84 6.51 -21.88
N TYR A 522 9.64 6.12 -20.62
CA TYR A 522 9.36 7.02 -19.48
C TYR A 522 7.98 7.72 -19.52
N THR A 523 6.92 6.98 -19.81
CA THR A 523 5.56 7.52 -19.81
C THR A 523 4.84 7.43 -18.46
N LEU A 524 3.94 8.37 -18.23
CA LEU A 524 3.21 8.50 -16.97
C LEU A 524 2.13 7.41 -16.80
N PHE A 525 1.41 7.07 -17.85
CA PHE A 525 0.30 6.11 -17.83
C PHE A 525 0.64 4.77 -18.52
N GLY A 526 1.94 4.44 -18.60
CA GLY A 526 2.46 3.18 -19.11
C GLY A 526 2.83 3.17 -20.58
N ASP A 527 3.54 2.12 -20.98
CA ASP A 527 3.94 1.84 -22.35
C ASP A 527 4.14 0.33 -22.53
N GLU A 528 3.83 -0.17 -23.72
CA GLU A 528 4.00 -1.57 -24.10
C GLU A 528 4.80 -1.68 -25.38
N LYS A 529 5.90 -2.42 -25.35
CA LYS A 529 6.65 -2.73 -26.56
C LYS A 529 6.05 -3.96 -27.24
N LYS A 530 5.54 -3.79 -28.46
CA LYS A 530 5.06 -4.89 -29.29
C LYS A 530 6.22 -5.68 -29.89
N SER A 531 5.92 -6.91 -30.33
CA SER A 531 6.89 -7.80 -30.97
C SER A 531 7.50 -7.23 -32.26
N ASP A 532 6.76 -6.36 -32.96
CA ASP A 532 7.22 -5.63 -34.14
C ASP A 532 8.11 -4.41 -33.84
N GLY A 533 8.35 -4.12 -32.55
CA GLY A 533 9.16 -3.01 -32.08
C GLY A 533 8.42 -1.68 -31.96
N SER A 534 7.15 -1.60 -32.35
CA SER A 534 6.31 -0.44 -32.06
C SER A 534 5.98 -0.37 -30.57
N ILE A 535 5.69 0.84 -30.07
CA ILE A 535 5.32 1.08 -28.67
C ILE A 535 3.86 1.53 -28.64
N ASN A 536 3.04 0.84 -27.85
CA ASN A 536 1.71 1.31 -27.48
C ASN A 536 1.82 2.10 -26.17
N TYR A 537 1.58 3.40 -26.22
CA TYR A 537 1.66 4.27 -25.06
C TYR A 537 0.38 4.27 -24.23
N GLY A 538 -0.76 3.87 -24.76
CA GLY A 538 -2.05 3.98 -24.05
C GLY A 538 -2.36 5.42 -23.62
N GLY A 539 -3.44 5.60 -22.84
CA GLY A 539 -3.82 6.93 -22.36
C GLY A 539 -4.97 6.91 -21.38
N ILE A 540 -5.22 8.06 -20.77
CA ILE A 540 -6.34 8.29 -19.86
C ILE A 540 -7.00 9.64 -20.14
N VAL A 541 -8.29 9.76 -19.86
CA VAL A 541 -8.98 11.04 -19.80
C VAL A 541 -8.73 11.67 -18.43
N LEU A 542 -7.88 12.70 -18.37
CA LEU A 542 -7.66 13.43 -17.14
C LEU A 542 -8.88 14.32 -16.79
N PRO A 543 -9.33 14.34 -15.52
CA PRO A 543 -10.35 15.29 -15.06
C PRO A 543 -9.95 16.74 -15.27
N SER A 544 -10.92 17.65 -15.47
CA SER A 544 -10.62 19.08 -15.55
C SER A 544 -10.06 19.62 -14.23
N GLY A 545 -9.02 20.45 -14.33
CA GLY A 545 -8.41 21.17 -13.22
C GLY A 545 -6.91 21.28 -13.33
N ASP A 546 -6.30 21.75 -12.25
CA ASP A 546 -4.87 22.07 -12.21
C ASP A 546 -4.03 20.86 -11.79
N TYR A 547 -2.87 20.74 -12.42
CA TYR A 547 -1.92 19.65 -12.24
C TYR A 547 -0.50 20.17 -12.12
N THR A 548 0.29 19.49 -11.30
CA THR A 548 1.74 19.63 -11.22
C THR A 548 2.38 18.28 -11.53
N LEU A 549 3.24 18.24 -12.54
CA LEU A 549 4.02 17.07 -12.92
C LEU A 549 5.50 17.30 -12.66
N LYS A 550 6.10 16.46 -11.79
CA LYS A 550 7.54 16.42 -11.51
C LYS A 550 8.14 15.11 -11.96
N ALA A 551 9.14 15.15 -12.82
CA ALA A 551 9.91 13.96 -13.24
C ALA A 551 11.37 14.08 -12.81
N THR A 552 11.90 13.02 -12.19
CA THR A 552 13.28 12.92 -11.72
C THR A 552 13.98 11.72 -12.38
N PRO A 553 15.08 11.92 -13.12
CA PRO A 553 15.81 10.82 -13.76
C PRO A 553 16.79 10.15 -12.78
N TYR A 554 17.03 8.86 -12.95
CA TYR A 554 17.92 8.04 -12.13
C TYR A 554 18.86 7.21 -13.01
N THR A 555 20.11 7.02 -12.55
CA THR A 555 21.12 6.29 -13.33
C THR A 555 20.79 4.80 -13.50
N GLU A 556 20.04 4.21 -12.56
CA GLU A 556 19.67 2.80 -12.59
C GLU A 556 18.15 2.63 -12.72
N SER A 557 17.71 1.39 -12.94
CA SER A 557 16.30 1.02 -13.02
C SER A 557 15.58 1.23 -11.68
N SER A 558 14.24 1.27 -11.70
CA SER A 558 13.39 1.29 -10.50
C SER A 558 13.72 2.41 -9.50
N GLY A 559 14.20 3.55 -9.99
CA GLY A 559 14.49 4.75 -9.19
C GLY A 559 15.74 4.61 -8.32
N GLN A 560 16.63 3.68 -8.67
CA GLN A 560 17.88 3.44 -7.94
C GLN A 560 19.06 4.22 -8.54
N GLY A 561 20.18 4.23 -7.82
CA GLY A 561 21.39 4.95 -8.23
C GLY A 561 21.30 6.45 -7.99
N THR A 562 22.08 7.22 -8.76
CA THR A 562 22.19 8.67 -8.56
C THR A 562 21.02 9.39 -9.23
N ALA A 563 20.33 10.26 -8.49
CA ALA A 563 19.30 11.14 -9.04
C ALA A 563 19.95 12.25 -9.89
N GLY A 564 19.39 12.50 -11.08
CA GLY A 564 19.76 13.64 -11.91
C GLY A 564 18.87 14.86 -11.66
N THR A 565 18.96 15.85 -12.55
CA THR A 565 18.19 17.10 -12.40
C THR A 565 16.72 16.89 -12.78
N PRO A 566 15.76 17.11 -11.86
CA PRO A 566 14.35 16.96 -12.16
C PRO A 566 13.80 18.14 -12.98
N LEU A 567 12.67 17.93 -13.66
CA LEU A 567 11.85 18.98 -14.24
C LEU A 567 10.46 18.96 -13.61
N THR A 568 9.96 20.14 -13.26
CA THR A 568 8.58 20.34 -12.80
C THR A 568 7.86 21.30 -13.72
N ILE A 569 6.65 20.93 -14.15
CA ILE A 569 5.72 21.82 -14.84
C ILE A 569 4.38 21.83 -14.13
N ASN A 570 3.67 22.94 -14.25
CA ASN A 570 2.25 23.04 -13.94
C ASN A 570 1.47 23.12 -15.25
N PHE A 571 0.26 22.57 -15.31
CA PHE A 571 -0.64 22.70 -16.45
C PHE A 571 -2.08 22.52 -15.99
N THR A 572 -3.03 23.00 -16.77
CA THR A 572 -4.46 22.90 -16.49
C THR A 572 -5.12 22.05 -17.57
N ILE A 573 -5.98 21.10 -17.19
CA ILE A 573 -6.85 20.38 -18.12
C ILE A 573 -8.23 21.05 -18.16
N THR A 574 -8.75 21.30 -19.35
CA THR A 574 -10.16 21.66 -19.58
C THR A 574 -10.78 20.68 -20.58
N GLN A 575 -12.10 20.48 -20.51
CA GLN A 575 -12.83 19.54 -21.38
C GLN A 575 -13.52 20.24 -22.54
#